data_AF-A0A7Y7PLJ4-F1
#
_entry.id   AF-A0A7Y7PLJ4-F1
#
_cell.length_a   1.000
_cell.length_b   1.000
_cell.length_c   1.000
_cell.angle_alpha   90.00
_cell.angle_beta   90.00
_cell.angle_gamma   90.00
#
_symmetry.space_group_name_H-M   'P 1'
#
loop_
_entity.id
_entity.type
_entity.pdbx_description
1 polymer ?
#
loop_
_entity_poly.entity_id
_entity_poly.type
_entity_poly.pdbx_seq_one_letter_code
_entity_poly.pdbx_strand_id
1 'polypeptide(L)'
;MSDSTFFAATSPGRCLAVLLATGAVLWVSWQIPGWYRLGSTDTAALAALVWLWQQPLLVAGVLSGANAVVLYRATLPLALPNTPASLLDRPRYQADFVFWLCVVFHLGSLLLLVLLGAGWLLLNPLGQ
;
A
#
# COMPACT_ATOMS: atom_id res chain seq x y z
N MET A 1 -1.34 -28.34 -24.32
CA MET A 1 -1.87 -26.99 -24.56
C MET A 1 -3.29 -26.94 -24.05
N SER A 2 -3.51 -26.35 -22.86
CA SER A 2 -4.72 -25.63 -22.43
C SER A 2 -4.68 -25.43 -20.90
N ASP A 3 -3.88 -24.44 -20.49
CA ASP A 3 -4.06 -23.52 -19.35
C ASP A 3 -5.00 -23.92 -18.20
N SER A 4 -4.54 -24.81 -17.34
CA SER A 4 -5.20 -25.11 -16.05
C SER A 4 -4.57 -24.38 -14.85
N THR A 5 -3.68 -23.39 -15.06
CA THR A 5 -2.88 -22.77 -13.98
C THR A 5 -3.03 -21.26 -13.80
N PHE A 6 -3.86 -20.53 -14.55
CA PHE A 6 -3.83 -19.06 -14.51
C PHE A 6 -5.06 -18.34 -13.94
N PHE A 7 -6.15 -19.03 -13.61
CA PHE A 7 -7.26 -18.44 -12.84
C PHE A 7 -7.19 -18.95 -11.40
N ALA A 8 -6.16 -18.54 -10.68
CA ALA A 8 -6.12 -18.67 -9.23
C ALA A 8 -7.40 -18.02 -8.67
N ALA A 9 -8.33 -18.85 -8.19
CA ALA A 9 -9.62 -18.44 -7.63
C ALA A 9 -9.39 -17.26 -6.69
N THR A 10 -9.88 -16.08 -7.09
CA THR A 10 -9.56 -14.85 -6.38
C THR A 10 -10.45 -14.78 -5.15
N SER A 11 -9.85 -15.03 -3.99
CA SER A 11 -10.57 -15.02 -2.71
C SER A 11 -10.39 -13.67 -1.99
N PRO A 12 -11.39 -13.22 -1.22
CA PRO A 12 -11.26 -12.04 -0.37
C PRO A 12 -10.05 -12.12 0.58
N GLY A 13 -9.74 -13.32 1.09
CA GLY A 13 -8.58 -13.55 1.94
C GLY A 13 -7.24 -13.25 1.25
N ARG A 14 -7.09 -13.61 -0.03
CA ARG A 14 -5.88 -13.28 -0.79
C ARG A 14 -5.74 -11.77 -0.99
N CYS A 15 -6.84 -11.10 -1.31
CA CYS A 15 -6.87 -9.64 -1.51
C CYS A 15 -6.53 -8.90 -0.21
N LEU A 16 -7.07 -9.37 0.92
CA LEU A 16 -6.72 -8.87 2.24
C LEU A 16 -5.24 -9.10 2.56
N ALA A 17 -4.70 -10.28 2.27
CA ALA A 17 -3.29 -10.58 2.49
C ALA A 17 -2.37 -9.64 1.68
N VAL A 18 -2.73 -9.33 0.43
CA VAL A 18 -2.01 -8.34 -0.39
C VAL A 18 -2.06 -6.97 0.28
N LEU A 19 -3.25 -6.49 0.66
CA LEU A 19 -3.41 -5.19 1.30
C LEU A 19 -2.58 -5.09 2.58
N LEU A 20 -2.64 -6.11 3.44
CA LEU A 20 -1.87 -6.17 4.68
C LEU A 20 -0.37 -6.25 4.43
N ALA A 21 0.08 -7.06 3.46
CA ALA A 21 1.49 -7.16 3.11
C ALA A 21 2.03 -5.82 2.57
N THR A 22 1.27 -5.16 1.69
CA THR A 22 1.63 -3.82 1.18
C THR A 22 1.69 -2.81 2.33
N GLY A 23 0.70 -2.79 3.22
CA GLY A 23 0.70 -1.92 4.39
C GLY A 23 1.87 -2.18 5.33
N ALA A 24 2.19 -3.45 5.59
CA ALA A 24 3.32 -3.85 6.42
C ALA A 24 4.66 -3.41 5.81
N VAL A 25 4.85 -3.59 4.49
CA VAL A 25 6.07 -3.13 3.80
C VAL A 25 6.21 -1.62 3.92
N LEU A 26 5.15 -0.86 3.63
CA LEU A 26 5.17 0.60 3.77
C LEU A 26 5.51 1.03 5.20
N TRP A 27 4.88 0.38 6.19
CA TRP A 27 5.13 0.67 7.60
C TRP A 27 6.57 0.36 8.00
N VAL A 28 7.08 -0.83 7.67
CA VAL A 28 8.46 -1.24 7.97
C VAL A 28 9.45 -0.28 7.31
N SER A 29 9.26 0.03 6.03
CA SER A 29 10.09 1.00 5.33
C SER A 29 10.10 2.34 6.05
N TRP A 30 8.96 2.81 6.56
CA TRP A 30 8.89 4.07 7.31
C TRP A 30 9.67 4.07 8.63
N GLN A 31 9.83 2.90 9.27
CA GLN A 31 10.55 2.80 10.55
C GLN A 31 12.08 2.82 10.42
N ILE A 32 12.64 2.56 9.22
CA ILE A 32 14.09 2.35 9.03
C ILE A 32 14.96 3.47 9.60
N PRO A 33 14.70 4.77 9.34
CA PRO A 33 15.49 5.85 9.93
C PRO A 33 15.41 5.91 11.46
N GLY A 34 14.23 5.57 12.02
CA GLY A 34 14.02 5.51 13.47
C GLY A 34 14.80 4.38 14.13
N TRP A 35 14.81 3.19 13.53
CA TRP A 35 15.62 2.06 14.02
C TRP A 35 17.12 2.35 13.90
N TYR A 36 17.55 3.00 12.82
CA TYR A 36 18.94 3.42 12.67
C TYR A 36 19.36 4.40 13.79
N ARG A 37 18.51 5.36 14.14
CA ARG A 37 18.74 6.31 15.25
C ARG A 37 18.94 5.62 16.60
N LEU A 38 18.24 4.50 16.86
CA LEU A 38 18.39 3.76 18.12
C LEU A 38 19.72 3.00 18.21
N GLY A 39 20.35 2.67 17.08
CA GLY A 39 21.56 1.86 17.02
C GLY A 39 22.84 2.62 16.63
N SER A 40 22.75 3.91 16.28
CA SER A 40 23.88 4.70 15.78
C SER A 40 23.98 6.06 16.47
N THR A 41 25.21 6.49 16.77
CA THR A 41 25.52 7.84 17.23
C THR A 41 26.00 8.77 16.11
N ASP A 42 26.12 8.25 14.88
CA ASP A 42 26.52 9.03 13.71
C ASP A 42 25.37 9.91 13.21
N THR A 43 25.42 11.17 13.60
CA THR A 43 24.43 12.19 13.25
C THR A 43 24.46 12.57 11.78
N ALA A 44 25.61 12.51 11.12
CA ALA A 44 25.75 12.86 9.71
C ALA A 44 25.14 11.77 8.81
N ALA A 45 25.43 10.49 9.12
CA ALA A 45 24.82 9.37 8.42
C ALA A 45 23.30 9.33 8.63
N LEU A 46 22.81 9.59 9.85
CA LEU A 46 21.38 9.68 10.12
C LEU A 46 20.72 10.80 9.32
N ALA A 47 21.33 11.99 9.26
CA ALA A 47 20.79 13.11 8.49
C ALA A 47 20.72 12.80 6.98
N ALA A 48 21.76 12.18 6.42
CA ALA A 48 21.77 11.74 5.02
C ALA A 48 20.69 10.68 4.75
N LEU A 49 20.53 9.71 5.66
CA LEU A 49 19.51 8.68 5.57
C LEU A 49 18.10 9.29 5.59
N VAL A 50 17.81 10.16 6.56
CA VAL A 50 16.51 10.86 6.67
C VAL A 50 16.23 11.65 5.41
N TRP A 51 17.21 12.42 4.91
CA TRP A 51 17.07 13.20 3.69
C TRP A 51 16.72 12.33 2.48
N LEU A 52 17.43 11.22 2.27
CA LEU A 52 17.15 10.27 1.20
C LEU A 52 15.75 9.65 1.33
N TRP A 53 15.41 9.18 2.53
CA TRP A 53 14.17 8.45 2.80
C TRP A 53 12.92 9.32 2.68
N GLN A 54 13.08 10.63 2.81
CA GLN A 54 12.02 11.62 2.78
C GLN A 54 12.03 12.46 1.50
N GLN A 55 12.78 12.06 0.48
CA GLN A 55 12.69 12.70 -0.82
C GLN A 55 11.25 12.58 -1.35
N PRO A 56 10.57 13.71 -1.69
CA PRO A 56 9.18 13.67 -2.12
C PRO A 56 8.93 12.76 -3.31
N LEU A 57 9.86 12.71 -4.27
CA LEU A 57 9.77 11.83 -5.44
C LEU A 57 9.86 10.35 -5.06
N LEU A 58 10.72 10.00 -4.11
CA LEU A 58 10.85 8.64 -3.62
C LEU A 58 9.56 8.21 -2.91
N VAL A 59 9.06 9.04 -1.99
CA VAL A 59 7.80 8.79 -1.27
C VAL A 59 6.63 8.66 -2.24
N ALA A 60 6.52 9.57 -3.21
CA ALA A 60 5.48 9.53 -4.22
C ALA A 60 5.56 8.27 -5.09
N GLY A 61 6.77 7.86 -5.49
CA GLY A 61 7.01 6.64 -6.26
C GLY A 61 6.61 5.38 -5.48
N VAL A 62 7.01 5.29 -4.21
CA VAL A 62 6.67 4.17 -3.33
C VAL A 62 5.16 4.07 -3.11
N LEU A 63 4.49 5.19 -2.81
CA LEU A 63 3.03 5.23 -2.64
C LEU A 63 2.29 4.86 -3.94
N SER A 64 2.76 5.36 -5.08
CA SER A 64 2.18 5.04 -6.39
C SER A 64 2.33 3.56 -6.73
N GLY A 65 3.51 2.99 -6.48
CA GLY A 65 3.77 1.56 -6.64
C GLY A 65 2.89 0.69 -5.74
N ALA A 66 2.75 1.06 -4.47
CA ALA A 66 1.86 0.38 -3.53
C ALA A 66 0.40 0.44 -3.97
N ASN A 67 -0.05 1.58 -4.50
CA ASN A 67 -1.39 1.73 -5.07
C ASN A 67 -1.60 0.84 -6.29
N ALA A 68 -0.62 0.78 -7.20
CA ALA A 68 -0.70 -0.12 -8.35
C ALA A 68 -0.79 -1.58 -7.91
N VAL A 69 0.02 -2.01 -6.93
CA VAL A 69 -0.03 -3.37 -6.40
C VAL A 69 -1.40 -3.70 -5.83
N VAL A 70 -1.94 -2.84 -4.94
CA VAL A 70 -3.26 -3.06 -4.34
C VAL A 70 -4.35 -3.04 -5.41
N LEU A 71 -4.29 -2.11 -6.36
CA LEU A 71 -5.25 -2.01 -7.46
C LEU A 71 -5.31 -3.30 -8.29
N TYR A 72 -4.16 -3.76 -8.79
CA TYR A 72 -4.11 -4.91 -9.71
C TYR A 72 -4.23 -6.26 -9.01
N ARG A 73 -3.81 -6.38 -7.76
CA ARG A 73 -3.75 -7.67 -7.05
C ARG A 73 -4.87 -7.87 -6.02
N ALA A 74 -5.57 -6.80 -5.61
CA ALA A 74 -6.65 -6.86 -4.63
C ALA A 74 -7.94 -6.16 -5.10
N THR A 75 -7.89 -4.88 -5.49
CA THR A 75 -9.09 -4.08 -5.78
C THR A 75 -9.83 -4.54 -7.04
N LEU A 76 -9.13 -4.63 -8.18
CA LEU A 76 -9.75 -5.05 -9.45
C LEU A 76 -10.34 -6.47 -9.38
N PRO A 77 -9.67 -7.47 -8.80
CA PRO A 77 -10.27 -8.79 -8.67
C PRO A 77 -11.51 -8.88 -7.76
N LEU A 78 -11.68 -7.94 -6.84
CA LEU A 78 -12.89 -7.83 -6.02
C LEU A 78 -14.00 -7.04 -6.73
N ALA A 79 -13.63 -6.05 -7.54
CA ALA A 79 -14.56 -5.21 -8.28
C ALA A 79 -15.15 -5.90 -9.53
N LEU A 80 -14.36 -6.75 -10.19
CA LEU A 80 -14.76 -7.39 -11.43
C LEU A 80 -15.45 -8.73 -11.15
N PRO A 81 -16.65 -8.99 -11.71
CA PRO A 81 -17.32 -10.27 -11.56
C PRO A 81 -16.54 -11.36 -12.31
N ASN A 82 -16.04 -12.36 -11.57
CA ASN A 82 -15.29 -13.48 -12.15
C ASN A 82 -16.17 -14.51 -12.89
N THR A 83 -17.50 -14.42 -12.78
CA THR A 83 -18.46 -15.26 -13.51
C THR A 83 -19.83 -14.57 -13.64
N PRO A 84 -20.51 -14.61 -14.80
CA PRO A 84 -21.86 -14.07 -14.97
C PRO A 84 -22.99 -14.93 -14.37
N ALA A 85 -22.66 -16.02 -13.67
CA ALA A 85 -23.63 -16.93 -13.06
C ALA A 85 -23.54 -16.92 -11.53
N SER A 86 -24.70 -16.78 -10.89
CA SER A 86 -24.97 -16.70 -9.45
C SER A 86 -24.50 -15.42 -8.74
N LEU A 87 -25.27 -14.34 -9.00
CA LEU A 87 -25.38 -13.17 -8.10
C LEU A 87 -26.12 -13.49 -6.79
N LEU A 88 -26.63 -14.72 -6.62
CA LEU A 88 -27.62 -15.07 -5.60
C LEU A 88 -27.10 -16.01 -4.49
N ASP A 89 -25.97 -16.73 -4.66
CA ASP A 89 -25.61 -17.82 -3.71
C ASP A 89 -24.37 -17.60 -2.85
N ARG A 90 -23.66 -16.46 -2.95
CA ARG A 90 -22.47 -16.22 -2.09
C ARG A 90 -22.70 -15.10 -1.08
N PRO A 91 -22.37 -15.32 0.21
CA PRO A 91 -22.25 -14.23 1.17
C PRO A 91 -21.16 -13.26 0.71
N ARG A 92 -21.56 -12.10 0.17
CA ARG A 92 -20.68 -11.07 -0.40
C ARG A 92 -20.02 -10.16 0.62
N TYR A 93 -20.50 -10.17 1.87
CA TYR A 93 -20.09 -9.23 2.91
C TYR A 93 -18.56 -9.18 3.13
N GLN A 94 -17.86 -10.31 3.03
CA GLN A 94 -16.39 -10.34 3.20
C GLN A 94 -15.66 -9.69 2.02
N ALA A 95 -16.13 -9.95 0.79
CA ALA A 95 -15.55 -9.37 -0.41
C ALA A 95 -15.77 -7.85 -0.42
N ASP A 96 -16.98 -7.41 -0.08
CA ASP A 96 -17.35 -5.99 -0.02
C ASP A 96 -16.55 -5.27 1.06
N PHE A 97 -16.38 -5.88 2.25
CA PHE A 97 -15.56 -5.32 3.32
C PHE A 97 -14.11 -5.12 2.89
N VAL A 98 -13.48 -6.14 2.29
CA VAL A 98 -12.08 -6.03 1.83
C VAL A 98 -11.95 -5.03 0.68
N PHE A 99 -12.95 -4.95 -0.19
CA PHE A 99 -12.98 -3.94 -1.25
C PHE A 99 -12.99 -2.52 -0.67
N TRP A 100 -13.84 -2.25 0.32
CA TRP A 100 -13.87 -0.94 0.99
C TRP A 100 -12.57 -0.60 1.71
N LEU A 101 -11.89 -1.59 2.31
CA LEU A 101 -10.55 -1.38 2.85
C LEU A 101 -9.55 -0.96 1.77
N CYS A 102 -9.62 -1.57 0.58
CA CYS A 102 -8.78 -1.15 -0.56
C CYS A 102 -9.12 0.27 -1.00
N VAL A 103 -10.40 0.64 -1.04
CA VAL A 103 -10.83 2.02 -1.37
C VAL A 103 -10.27 3.03 -0.38
N VAL A 104 -10.38 2.76 0.93
CA VAL A 104 -9.81 3.63 1.98
C VAL A 104 -8.31 3.77 1.81
N PHE A 105 -7.61 2.66 1.51
CA PHE A 105 -6.17 2.69 1.23
C PHE A 105 -5.82 3.59 0.04
N HIS A 106 -6.56 3.49 -1.06
CA HIS A 106 -6.36 4.33 -2.25
C HIS A 106 -6.60 5.81 -1.95
N LEU A 107 -7.71 6.14 -1.28
CA LEU A 107 -8.06 7.52 -0.92
C LEU A 107 -7.05 8.12 0.06
N GLY A 108 -6.64 7.36 1.08
CA GLY A 108 -5.61 7.80 2.02
C GLY A 108 -4.26 8.05 1.33
N SER A 109 -3.88 7.18 0.40
CA SER A 109 -2.65 7.37 -0.39
C SER A 109 -2.72 8.59 -1.31
N LEU A 110 -3.86 8.79 -1.98
CA LEU A 110 -4.07 9.95 -2.84
C LEU A 110 -4.03 11.25 -2.03
N LEU A 111 -4.70 11.28 -0.88
CA LEU A 111 -4.63 12.42 0.03
C LEU A 111 -3.19 12.70 0.45
N LEU A 112 -2.42 11.67 0.80
CA LEU A 112 -1.02 11.84 1.17
C LEU A 112 -0.17 12.40 0.02
N LEU A 113 -0.40 11.93 -1.21
CA LEU A 113 0.26 12.47 -2.41
C LEU A 113 -0.12 13.93 -2.67
N VAL A 114 -1.39 14.29 -2.49
CA VAL A 114 -1.87 15.68 -2.63
C VAL A 114 -1.21 16.57 -1.58
N LEU A 115 -1.18 16.14 -0.31
CA LEU A 115 -0.52 16.89 0.77
C LEU A 115 0.98 17.06 0.52
N LEU A 116 1.63 16.02 -0.01
CA LEU A 116 3.04 16.07 -0.38
C LEU A 116 3.29 17.04 -1.55
N GLY A 117 2.46 16.97 -2.60
CA GLY A 117 2.56 17.85 -3.77
C GLY A 117 2.23 19.31 -3.46
N ALA A 118 1.34 19.55 -2.49
CA ALA A 118 1.02 20.89 -1.98
C ALA A 118 2.10 21.44 -1.02
N GLY A 119 3.09 20.63 -0.63
CA GLY A 119 4.10 21.01 0.36
C GLY A 119 3.55 21.13 1.79
N TRP A 120 2.34 20.62 2.04
CA TRP A 120 1.66 20.66 3.34
C TRP A 120 2.11 19.55 4.28
N LEU A 121 2.79 18.55 3.72
CA LEU A 121 3.44 17.51 4.49
C LEU A 121 4.92 17.87 4.71
N LEU A 122 5.22 18.40 5.89
CA LEU A 122 6.61 18.50 6.36
C LEU A 122 7.10 17.09 6.69
N LEU A 123 7.77 16.46 5.71
CA LEU A 123 8.57 15.27 5.95
C LEU A 123 9.85 15.68 6.69
N ASN A 124 9.74 16.16 7.93
CA ASN A 124 10.88 16.54 8.77
C ASN A 124 10.75 15.97 10.19
N PRO A 125 11.50 14.90 10.54
CA PRO A 125 11.54 14.28 11.85
C PRO A 125 12.70 14.81 12.71
N LEU A 126 13.42 15.84 12.25
CA LEU A 126 14.43 16.57 13.03
C LEU A 126 13.86 17.90 13.59
N GLY A 127 12.57 18.15 13.39
CA GLY A 127 11.83 19.25 14.01
C GLY A 127 11.37 18.92 15.42
N GLN A 128 12.30 18.47 16.27
CA GLN A 128 12.48 18.76 17.72
C GLN A 128 13.86 18.23 18.12
#